data_AF-A0AAF0GQ04-F1
#
_entry.id   AF-A0AAF0GQ04-F1
#
_cell.length_a   1.000
_cell.length_b   1.000
_cell.length_c   1.000
_cell.angle_alpha   90.00
_cell.angle_beta   90.00
_cell.angle_gamma   90.00
#
_symmetry.space_group_name_H-M   'P 1'
#
loop_
_entity.id
_entity.type
_entity.pdbx_description
1 polymer ?
#
loop_
_entity_poly.entity_id
_entity_poly.type
_entity_poly.pdbx_seq_one_letter_code
_entity_poly.pdbx_strand_id
1 'polypeptide(L)'
;MKFTKLTSSVLAGATLLSILAPTATFAATSTTGSNDAASNDNGGTKLPQTDKTVAGISFGDNSDNGNTGYLRLQMVPHTLDFGNHKILDDSKLDFTADGKNTSLPTNNLKASYEGGKTNQTAVLNTNDSDLSKVEGTAWATVVDKQVTRKDSQSNTANPNNTTDPTSDFYEGTTSKAGSWTLSVKSVDALTAMDNSDPSKPTAETITGAKLSFNNTQYGQTQKVAELTKDKQDATYTADLAKVTPAPTVAKVSSITNNFSTPLAAGGADIKVAEAKDGEGQGANVFGWTPENITLTMPSGAQVTNAIYKANLTWTLSSTVA
;
A
#
# COMPACT_ATOMS: atom_id res chain seq x y z
N MET A 1 -54.20 49.77 51.87
CA MET A 1 -53.31 50.86 51.38
C MET A 1 -52.04 50.18 50.87
N LYS A 2 -51.52 50.28 49.65
CA LYS A 2 -51.71 51.12 48.45
C LYS A 2 -51.44 50.18 47.24
N PHE A 3 -52.31 50.13 46.22
CA PHE A 3 -52.06 50.61 44.83
C PHE A 3 -50.59 50.48 44.37
N THR A 4 -50.24 49.96 43.18
CA THR A 4 -50.65 50.48 41.87
C THR A 4 -49.98 49.65 40.74
N LYS A 5 -50.78 49.21 39.73
CA LYS A 5 -50.56 49.15 38.25
C LYS A 5 -49.23 48.57 37.69
N LEU A 6 -49.12 48.03 36.48
CA LEU A 6 -49.59 48.42 35.13
C LEU A 6 -49.62 47.14 34.26
N THR A 7 -50.73 46.82 33.59
CA THR A 7 -50.97 47.07 32.13
C THR A 7 -49.78 46.67 31.27
N SER A 8 -49.90 45.69 30.39
CA SER A 8 -50.54 45.82 29.06
C SER A 8 -50.35 44.46 28.34
N SER A 9 -51.10 43.98 27.35
CA SER A 9 -52.34 44.34 26.63
C SER A 9 -52.44 43.24 25.55
N VAL A 10 -53.56 42.52 25.44
CA VAL A 10 -54.48 42.54 24.28
C VAL A 10 -53.84 41.90 23.03
N LEU A 11 -54.36 40.79 22.50
CA LEU A 11 -55.59 40.82 21.72
C LEU A 11 -56.31 39.46 21.68
N ALA A 12 -57.57 39.49 22.11
CA ALA A 12 -58.57 38.48 21.82
C ALA A 12 -59.18 38.72 20.44
N GLY A 13 -59.53 37.64 19.74
CA GLY A 13 -60.32 37.64 18.51
C GLY A 13 -59.83 36.52 17.59
N ALA A 14 -60.62 35.54 17.15
CA ALA A 14 -62.05 35.42 17.13
C ALA A 14 -62.43 33.93 17.22
N THR A 15 -63.43 33.62 18.05
CA THR A 15 -64.19 32.38 17.96
C THR A 15 -64.95 32.36 16.63
N LEU A 16 -64.42 31.63 15.65
CA LEU A 16 -65.15 31.26 14.45
C LEU A 16 -65.78 29.88 14.64
N LEU A 17 -67.05 29.85 14.25
CA LEU A 17 -68.01 28.77 14.37
C LEU A 17 -67.49 27.42 13.86
N SER A 18 -67.91 26.39 14.59
CA SER A 18 -68.00 24.99 14.23
C SER A 18 -68.19 24.68 12.74
N ILE A 19 -67.23 23.96 12.17
CA ILE A 19 -67.48 22.99 11.10
C ILE A 19 -66.84 21.69 11.58
N LEU A 20 -67.67 20.66 11.76
CA LEU A 20 -67.22 19.30 12.03
C LEU A 20 -66.35 18.81 10.86
N ALA A 21 -65.04 18.85 11.03
CA ALA A 21 -64.18 17.87 10.38
C ALA A 21 -64.05 16.70 11.35
N PRO A 22 -64.15 15.43 10.89
CA PRO A 22 -63.70 14.32 11.73
C PRO A 22 -62.27 14.69 12.13
N THR A 23 -62.00 14.78 13.44
CA THR A 23 -60.62 14.83 13.90
C THR A 23 -59.95 13.63 13.25
N ALA A 24 -59.06 13.87 12.29
CA ALA A 24 -58.22 12.81 11.78
C ALA A 24 -57.43 12.31 12.99
N THR A 25 -57.89 11.22 13.59
CA THR A 25 -57.10 10.45 14.53
C THR A 25 -55.97 9.88 13.70
N PHE A 26 -54.84 10.58 13.69
CA PHE A 26 -53.59 9.96 13.28
C PHE A 26 -53.40 8.72 14.15
N ALA A 27 -52.92 7.63 13.55
CA ALA A 27 -52.54 6.45 14.32
C ALA A 27 -51.49 6.90 15.35
N ALA A 28 -51.87 6.92 16.63
CA ALA A 28 -50.97 7.24 17.71
C ALA A 28 -50.13 5.99 17.98
N THR A 29 -48.81 6.11 17.88
CA THR A 29 -47.89 5.12 18.45
C THR A 29 -47.95 5.22 19.98
N SER A 30 -47.94 4.08 20.68
CA SER A 30 -47.94 4.04 22.15
C SER A 30 -46.82 4.92 22.72
N THR A 31 -47.15 5.84 23.64
CA THR A 31 -46.17 6.67 24.36
C THR A 31 -45.26 5.85 25.27
N THR A 32 -45.66 4.61 25.58
CA THR A 32 -44.90 3.65 26.40
C THR A 32 -43.79 2.96 25.61
N GLY A 33 -43.79 3.11 24.28
CA GLY A 33 -42.92 2.39 23.35
C GLY A 33 -43.22 0.90 23.31
N SER A 34 -42.90 0.26 22.19
CA SER A 34 -43.14 -1.17 21.97
C SER A 34 -42.13 -2.01 22.77
N ASN A 35 -42.19 -1.94 24.10
CA ASN A 35 -41.17 -2.52 24.97
C ASN A 35 -41.32 -4.02 25.23
N ASP A 36 -42.45 -4.60 24.82
CA ASP A 36 -42.75 -6.02 24.95
C ASP A 36 -43.43 -6.56 23.67
N ALA A 37 -43.51 -7.88 23.55
CA ALA A 37 -44.15 -8.52 22.40
C ALA A 37 -45.69 -8.29 22.34
N ALA A 38 -46.29 -7.81 23.44
CA ALA A 38 -47.72 -7.61 23.56
C ALA A 38 -48.19 -6.28 22.96
N SER A 39 -47.32 -5.26 22.94
CA SER A 39 -47.64 -3.91 22.46
C SER A 39 -47.40 -3.67 20.96
N ASN A 40 -46.74 -4.60 20.25
CA ASN A 40 -46.38 -4.59 18.81
C ASN A 40 -46.86 -3.40 17.96
N ASP A 41 -46.37 -2.18 18.24
CA ASP A 41 -46.87 -0.93 17.64
C ASP A 41 -46.49 -0.82 16.16
N ASN A 42 -45.47 -1.58 15.72
CA ASN A 42 -44.87 -1.50 14.39
C ASN A 42 -45.12 -2.75 13.52
N GLY A 43 -45.83 -3.76 14.04
CA GLY A 43 -46.10 -5.01 13.30
C GLY A 43 -44.85 -5.80 12.90
N GLY A 44 -43.68 -5.58 13.54
CA GLY A 44 -42.36 -6.05 13.10
C GLY A 44 -41.26 -5.86 14.16
N THR A 45 -40.01 -5.56 13.76
CA THR A 45 -38.90 -5.39 14.72
C THR A 45 -39.23 -4.30 15.74
N LYS A 46 -39.07 -4.62 17.03
CA LYS A 46 -39.30 -3.73 18.17
C LYS A 46 -38.54 -2.40 18.02
N LEU A 47 -39.23 -1.30 18.32
CA LEU A 47 -38.64 0.05 18.35
C LEU A 47 -37.92 0.32 19.69
N PRO A 48 -36.86 1.14 19.71
CA PRO A 48 -36.22 1.74 18.55
C PRO A 48 -35.45 0.70 17.73
N GLN A 49 -35.56 0.79 16.41
CA GLN A 49 -34.73 0.03 15.50
C GLN A 49 -33.42 0.78 15.30
N THR A 50 -32.30 0.08 15.44
CA THR A 50 -30.97 0.63 15.18
C THR A 50 -30.33 -0.15 14.05
N ASP A 51 -29.79 0.57 13.08
CA ASP A 51 -28.96 0.00 12.02
C ASP A 51 -27.60 0.72 12.01
N LYS A 52 -26.61 0.17 11.29
CA LYS A 52 -25.24 0.66 11.26
C LYS A 52 -24.88 1.19 9.88
N THR A 53 -24.29 2.38 9.83
CA THR A 53 -23.56 2.89 8.67
C THR A 53 -22.07 2.75 8.93
N VAL A 54 -21.33 2.20 7.96
CA VAL A 54 -19.87 2.20 7.97
C VAL A 54 -19.38 3.32 7.06
N ALA A 55 -18.72 4.31 7.64
CA ALA A 55 -17.95 5.30 6.88
C ALA A 55 -16.48 4.85 6.87
N GLY A 56 -15.83 4.89 5.71
CA GLY A 56 -14.45 4.44 5.54
C GLY A 56 -13.62 5.44 4.73
N ILE A 57 -12.33 5.50 5.05
CA ILE A 57 -11.30 6.24 4.32
C ILE A 57 -10.02 5.40 4.38
N SER A 58 -9.21 5.44 3.33
CA SER A 58 -7.89 4.81 3.29
C SER A 58 -6.86 5.80 2.78
N PHE A 59 -5.62 5.66 3.23
CA PHE A 59 -4.49 6.45 2.79
C PHE A 59 -3.34 5.53 2.37
N GLY A 60 -2.78 5.76 1.19
CA GLY A 60 -1.69 4.95 0.64
C GLY A 60 -2.07 3.53 0.22
N ASP A 61 -1.09 2.78 -0.27
CA ASP A 61 -1.19 1.33 -0.48
C ASP A 61 -0.80 0.61 0.81
N ASN A 62 -1.78 -0.04 1.43
CA ASN A 62 -1.61 -0.80 2.68
C ASN A 62 -1.73 -2.31 2.44
N SER A 63 -1.66 -2.76 1.19
CA SER A 63 -1.62 -4.19 0.91
C SER A 63 -0.21 -4.70 1.13
N ASP A 64 -0.02 -5.58 2.12
CA ASP A 64 1.19 -6.40 2.18
C ASP A 64 1.17 -7.43 1.04
N ASN A 65 2.34 -7.97 0.68
CA ASN A 65 2.42 -9.04 -0.31
C ASN A 65 2.16 -10.44 0.27
N GLY A 66 1.70 -10.55 1.52
CA GLY A 66 1.44 -11.79 2.24
C GLY A 66 2.66 -12.54 2.77
N ASN A 67 3.89 -12.08 2.48
CA ASN A 67 5.10 -12.77 2.94
C ASN A 67 5.30 -12.63 4.44
N THR A 68 5.81 -13.69 5.07
CA THR A 68 6.09 -13.73 6.51
C THR A 68 7.52 -14.18 6.78
N GLY A 69 8.03 -13.88 7.97
CA GLY A 69 9.36 -14.32 8.43
C GLY A 69 10.26 -13.23 8.95
N TYR A 70 11.45 -13.64 9.41
CA TYR A 70 12.49 -12.74 9.93
C TYR A 70 13.19 -11.98 8.81
N LEU A 71 13.51 -12.64 7.70
CA LEU A 71 13.94 -12.00 6.46
C LEU A 71 12.82 -12.16 5.43
N ARG A 72 12.29 -11.06 4.90
CA ARG A 72 11.22 -11.11 3.89
C ARG A 72 11.17 -9.88 3.01
N LEU A 73 10.71 -10.09 1.77
CA LEU A 73 10.25 -9.02 0.90
C LEU A 73 8.86 -8.64 1.37
N GLN A 74 8.67 -7.43 1.89
CA GLN A 74 7.39 -7.01 2.49
C GLN A 74 6.50 -6.24 1.51
N MET A 75 7.09 -5.41 0.65
CA MET A 75 6.36 -4.58 -0.30
C MET A 75 7.17 -4.41 -1.59
N VAL A 76 6.48 -4.28 -2.71
CA VAL A 76 7.02 -3.85 -4.02
C VAL A 76 5.97 -3.00 -4.72
N PRO A 77 6.32 -2.18 -5.73
CA PRO A 77 5.31 -1.41 -6.46
C PRO A 77 4.31 -2.35 -7.15
N HIS A 78 3.04 -2.35 -6.70
CA HIS A 78 1.99 -3.18 -7.29
C HIS A 78 1.52 -2.67 -8.65
N THR A 79 1.61 -1.37 -8.89
CA THR A 79 1.25 -0.74 -10.15
C THR A 79 2.22 0.39 -10.46
N LEU A 80 2.70 0.41 -11.69
CA LEU A 80 3.41 1.53 -12.29
C LEU A 80 2.53 2.06 -13.42
N ASP A 81 1.99 3.25 -13.23
CA ASP A 81 0.99 3.84 -14.11
C ASP A 81 1.62 4.90 -15.01
N PHE A 82 1.80 4.52 -16.27
CA PHE A 82 2.40 5.40 -17.28
C PHE A 82 1.39 6.32 -17.96
N GLY A 83 0.12 6.33 -17.52
CA GLY A 83 -0.91 7.24 -18.02
C GLY A 83 -1.59 6.80 -19.31
N ASN A 84 -2.54 7.62 -19.78
CA ASN A 84 -3.26 7.44 -21.03
C ASN A 84 -2.88 8.55 -22.02
N HIS A 85 -2.46 8.15 -23.22
CA HIS A 85 -1.85 9.03 -24.21
C HIS A 85 -2.59 8.98 -25.54
N LYS A 86 -2.48 10.06 -26.32
CA LYS A 86 -3.19 10.21 -27.59
C LYS A 86 -2.55 9.39 -28.71
N ILE A 87 -1.22 9.39 -28.80
CA ILE A 87 -0.43 8.75 -29.86
C ILE A 87 0.88 8.20 -29.30
N LEU A 88 1.50 7.30 -30.07
CA LEU A 88 2.93 7.02 -29.94
C LEU A 88 3.70 7.84 -30.99
N ASP A 89 4.48 8.82 -30.52
CA ASP A 89 5.33 9.66 -31.38
C ASP A 89 6.77 9.13 -31.32
N ASP A 90 7.32 8.76 -32.48
CA ASP A 90 8.66 8.17 -32.62
C ASP A 90 9.80 9.06 -32.13
N SER A 91 9.57 10.37 -31.97
CA SER A 91 10.55 11.30 -31.43
C SER A 91 10.45 11.50 -29.91
N LYS A 92 9.45 10.90 -29.26
CA LYS A 92 9.00 11.16 -27.86
C LYS A 92 8.53 9.87 -27.18
N LEU A 93 9.43 8.90 -27.07
CA LEU A 93 9.14 7.51 -26.70
C LEU A 93 9.15 7.22 -25.19
N ASP A 94 9.47 8.21 -24.36
CA ASP A 94 9.60 8.04 -22.91
C ASP A 94 8.33 8.48 -22.16
N PHE A 95 7.85 7.59 -21.30
CA PHE A 95 6.68 7.79 -20.46
C PHE A 95 7.04 7.51 -19.00
N THR A 96 6.70 8.41 -18.09
CA THR A 96 7.03 8.32 -16.67
C THR A 96 5.87 7.79 -15.84
N ALA A 97 6.17 7.13 -14.70
CA ALA A 97 5.16 6.51 -13.85
C ALA A 97 4.27 7.51 -13.07
N ASP A 98 4.47 8.82 -13.25
CA ASP A 98 3.50 9.86 -12.85
C ASP A 98 2.44 10.13 -13.95
N GLY A 99 2.43 9.32 -15.01
CA GLY A 99 1.41 9.33 -16.05
C GLY A 99 1.69 10.29 -17.22
N LYS A 100 2.96 10.64 -17.47
CA LYS A 100 3.32 11.70 -18.44
C LYS A 100 4.25 11.21 -19.54
N ASN A 101 3.99 11.66 -20.76
CA ASN A 101 5.00 11.87 -21.79
C ASN A 101 5.61 13.26 -21.57
N THR A 102 6.69 13.33 -20.81
CA THR A 102 7.30 14.61 -20.39
C THR A 102 7.82 15.42 -21.56
N SER A 103 8.24 14.74 -22.62
CA SER A 103 8.79 15.35 -23.83
C SER A 103 7.74 15.84 -24.83
N LEU A 104 6.48 15.39 -24.69
CA LEU A 104 5.32 15.83 -25.48
C LEU A 104 4.07 15.98 -24.59
N PRO A 105 3.96 17.06 -23.79
CA PRO A 105 2.85 17.21 -22.83
C PRO A 105 1.45 17.22 -23.44
N THR A 106 1.32 17.65 -24.71
CA THR A 106 0.05 17.62 -25.47
C THR A 106 -0.43 16.21 -25.78
N ASN A 107 0.40 15.19 -25.56
CA ASN A 107 0.05 13.78 -25.72
C ASN A 107 -0.71 13.22 -24.50
N ASN A 108 -0.59 13.86 -23.33
CA ASN A 108 -1.16 13.37 -22.07
C ASN A 108 -2.67 13.61 -22.04
N LEU A 109 -3.48 12.56 -22.09
CA LEU A 109 -4.95 12.66 -22.03
C LEU A 109 -5.48 12.49 -20.61
N LYS A 110 -4.99 11.48 -19.88
CA LYS A 110 -5.34 11.21 -18.48
C LYS A 110 -4.10 10.71 -17.73
N ALA A 111 -4.06 11.02 -16.43
CA ALA A 111 -2.96 10.62 -15.57
C ALA A 111 -2.87 9.10 -15.35
N SER A 112 -3.97 8.36 -15.56
CA SER A 112 -4.00 6.90 -15.43
C SER A 112 -4.26 6.18 -16.74
N TYR A 113 -3.58 5.05 -16.96
CA TYR A 113 -3.76 4.17 -18.12
C TYR A 113 -5.19 3.62 -18.23
N GLU A 114 -5.92 3.47 -17.13
CA GLU A 114 -7.31 3.00 -17.13
C GLU A 114 -8.33 4.07 -17.54
N GLY A 115 -7.89 5.33 -17.63
CA GLY A 115 -8.76 6.46 -17.96
C GLY A 115 -9.70 6.86 -16.81
N GLY A 116 -10.02 8.15 -16.71
CA GLY A 116 -10.98 8.68 -15.72
C GLY A 116 -10.55 8.60 -14.24
N LYS A 117 -9.44 7.91 -13.94
CA LYS A 117 -8.85 7.79 -12.60
C LYS A 117 -7.64 8.72 -12.44
N THR A 118 -7.30 9.00 -11.18
CA THR A 118 -5.98 9.54 -10.82
C THR A 118 -4.90 8.52 -11.11
N ASN A 119 -3.65 8.96 -11.27
CA ASN A 119 -2.51 8.06 -11.44
C ASN A 119 -2.47 7.01 -10.31
N GLN A 120 -2.21 5.77 -10.67
CA GLN A 120 -2.28 4.61 -9.78
C GLN A 120 -0.91 4.12 -9.28
N THR A 121 0.18 4.82 -9.61
CA THR A 121 1.49 4.54 -9.01
C THR A 121 1.46 4.91 -7.54
N ALA A 122 1.42 3.90 -6.67
CA ALA A 122 1.44 4.09 -5.24
C ALA A 122 2.79 4.69 -4.80
N VAL A 123 2.74 5.62 -3.84
CA VAL A 123 3.93 6.23 -3.24
C VAL A 123 3.92 6.07 -1.73
N LEU A 124 5.12 5.96 -1.15
CA LEU A 124 5.29 5.77 0.27
C LEU A 124 4.89 7.04 1.01
N ASN A 125 3.87 6.92 1.86
CA ASN A 125 3.51 7.96 2.81
C ASN A 125 4.08 7.57 4.19
N THR A 126 5.02 8.36 4.71
CA THR A 126 5.66 8.10 5.99
C THR A 126 6.05 9.40 6.67
N ASN A 127 5.95 9.42 8.00
CA ASN A 127 6.47 10.51 8.84
C ASN A 127 7.76 10.10 9.58
N ASP A 128 8.32 8.93 9.25
CA ASP A 128 9.55 8.47 9.88
C ASP A 128 10.76 9.23 9.31
N SER A 129 11.49 9.95 10.16
CA SER A 129 12.61 10.80 9.75
C SER A 129 13.71 10.00 9.04
N ASP A 130 13.89 8.73 9.42
CA ASP A 130 14.87 7.82 8.83
C ASP A 130 14.51 7.40 7.39
N LEU A 131 13.25 7.62 6.99
CA LEU A 131 12.70 7.34 5.66
C LEU A 131 12.40 8.61 4.86
N SER A 132 12.77 9.79 5.33
CA SER A 132 12.55 11.08 4.62
C SER A 132 13.10 11.11 3.19
N LYS A 133 14.13 10.32 2.88
CA LYS A 133 14.70 10.23 1.52
C LYS A 133 13.86 9.42 0.54
N VAL A 134 12.92 8.61 1.02
CA VAL A 134 12.08 7.71 0.22
C VAL A 134 10.60 8.03 0.38
N GLU A 135 10.26 9.07 1.14
CA GLU A 135 8.90 9.62 1.19
C GLU A 135 8.48 10.12 -0.20
N GLY A 136 7.26 9.81 -0.62
CA GLY A 136 6.72 10.19 -1.92
C GLY A 136 7.28 9.39 -3.10
N THR A 137 7.98 8.29 -2.84
CA THR A 137 8.52 7.40 -3.89
C THR A 137 7.69 6.15 -4.05
N ALA A 138 7.62 5.59 -5.26
CA ALA A 138 7.24 4.18 -5.43
C ALA A 138 8.37 3.32 -4.84
N TRP A 139 8.04 2.27 -4.09
CA TRP A 139 9.03 1.64 -3.21
C TRP A 139 8.95 0.12 -3.14
N ALA A 140 10.09 -0.47 -2.79
CA ALA A 140 10.20 -1.85 -2.33
C ALA A 140 10.76 -1.88 -0.91
N THR A 141 10.31 -2.84 -0.10
CA THR A 141 10.74 -2.99 1.30
C THR A 141 11.23 -4.40 1.58
N VAL A 142 12.45 -4.51 2.07
CA VAL A 142 13.02 -5.75 2.63
C VAL A 142 13.12 -5.60 4.15
N VAL A 143 12.47 -6.51 4.88
CA VAL A 143 12.54 -6.57 6.34
C VAL A 143 13.53 -7.65 6.73
N ASP A 144 14.56 -7.29 7.50
CA ASP A 144 15.50 -8.21 8.14
C ASP A 144 15.49 -8.03 9.67
N LYS A 145 14.91 -9.01 10.34
CA LYS A 145 14.84 -9.15 11.80
C LYS A 145 15.67 -10.33 12.29
N GLN A 146 16.55 -10.92 11.47
CA GLN A 146 17.22 -12.19 11.78
C GLN A 146 18.03 -12.14 13.07
N VAL A 147 18.53 -10.97 13.47
CA VAL A 147 19.16 -10.71 14.78
C VAL A 147 18.28 -11.04 15.99
N THR A 148 16.96 -11.16 15.81
CA THR A 148 15.99 -11.53 16.85
C THR A 148 15.56 -12.99 16.79
N ARG A 149 16.09 -13.78 15.84
CA ARG A 149 15.78 -15.20 15.68
C ARG A 149 16.56 -16.05 16.68
N LYS A 150 16.15 -15.96 17.95
CA LYS A 150 16.69 -16.77 19.04
C LYS A 150 15.91 -18.07 19.22
N ASP A 151 16.60 -19.13 19.61
CA ASP A 151 15.97 -20.32 20.17
C ASP A 151 15.63 -20.08 21.65
N SER A 152 14.49 -20.63 22.06
CA SER A 152 13.99 -20.66 23.43
C SER A 152 14.86 -21.44 24.43
N GLN A 153 15.81 -22.25 23.95
CA GLN A 153 16.67 -23.10 24.80
C GLN A 153 18.01 -22.43 25.09
N SER A 154 17.94 -21.25 25.70
CA SER A 154 19.12 -20.65 26.32
C SER A 154 19.50 -21.48 27.55
N ASN A 155 20.73 -22.01 27.56
CA ASN A 155 21.46 -22.67 28.66
C ASN A 155 21.69 -24.20 28.60
N THR A 156 21.27 -24.90 27.54
CA THR A 156 21.69 -26.29 27.26
C THR A 156 21.90 -26.46 25.76
N ALA A 157 22.68 -27.47 25.33
CA ALA A 157 23.02 -27.72 23.91
C ALA A 157 21.83 -27.43 22.97
N ASN A 158 21.91 -26.33 22.22
CA ASN A 158 20.86 -25.87 21.32
C ASN A 158 20.66 -26.93 20.22
N PRO A 159 19.55 -27.68 20.22
CA PRO A 159 19.35 -28.76 19.26
C PRO A 159 19.07 -28.22 17.84
N ASN A 160 18.72 -26.94 17.73
CA ASN A 160 18.45 -26.26 16.47
C ASN A 160 19.66 -25.47 15.97
N ASN A 161 20.84 -25.62 16.58
CA ASN A 161 22.11 -25.10 16.10
C ASN A 161 23.18 -26.18 16.22
N THR A 162 23.28 -27.04 15.20
CA THR A 162 24.23 -28.16 15.22
C THR A 162 25.69 -27.72 15.07
N THR A 163 25.92 -26.54 14.51
CA THR A 163 27.25 -25.97 14.26
C THR A 163 27.80 -25.21 15.49
N ASP A 164 26.93 -24.52 16.24
CA ASP A 164 27.25 -23.91 17.53
C ASP A 164 26.14 -24.19 18.56
N PRO A 165 26.19 -25.35 19.23
CA PRO A 165 25.19 -25.73 20.24
C PRO A 165 25.22 -24.85 21.50
N THR A 166 26.19 -23.93 21.62
CA THR A 166 26.27 -22.99 22.76
C THR A 166 25.61 -21.65 22.46
N SER A 167 25.24 -21.41 21.21
CA SER A 167 24.56 -20.20 20.75
C SER A 167 23.08 -20.23 21.08
N ASP A 168 22.53 -19.09 21.52
CA ASP A 168 21.09 -18.87 21.66
C ASP A 168 20.39 -18.66 20.31
N PHE A 169 21.11 -18.71 19.18
CA PHE A 169 20.56 -18.46 17.84
C PHE A 169 20.26 -19.75 17.09
N TYR A 170 19.24 -19.72 16.21
CA TYR A 170 18.99 -20.82 15.27
C TYR A 170 20.18 -21.03 14.33
N GLU A 171 20.37 -22.25 13.84
CA GLU A 171 21.39 -22.59 12.84
C GLU A 171 21.35 -21.64 11.64
N GLY A 172 22.55 -21.20 11.21
CA GLY A 172 22.71 -20.22 10.12
C GLY A 172 22.31 -18.79 10.49
N THR A 173 22.10 -18.47 11.77
CA THR A 173 21.88 -17.10 12.25
C THR A 173 22.85 -16.71 13.37
N THR A 174 23.07 -15.40 13.49
CA THR A 174 23.99 -14.83 14.46
C THR A 174 23.39 -13.58 15.08
N SER A 175 24.14 -12.90 15.94
CA SER A 175 23.79 -11.56 16.44
C SER A 175 23.88 -10.46 15.37
N LYS A 176 24.09 -10.81 14.10
CA LYS A 176 24.16 -9.88 12.97
C LYS A 176 23.01 -10.10 11.98
N ALA A 177 22.66 -9.04 11.27
CA ALA A 177 21.72 -9.10 10.15
C ALA A 177 22.26 -10.03 9.06
N GLY A 178 21.35 -10.72 8.36
CA GLY A 178 21.74 -11.74 7.39
C GLY A 178 22.15 -11.16 6.04
N SER A 179 22.84 -11.97 5.25
CA SER A 179 23.17 -11.59 3.86
C SER A 179 21.99 -11.88 2.94
N TRP A 180 21.65 -10.94 2.06
CA TRP A 180 20.55 -11.09 1.12
C TRP A 180 20.71 -10.24 -0.13
N THR A 181 20.02 -10.63 -1.20
CA THR A 181 19.97 -9.91 -2.48
C THR A 181 18.53 -9.67 -2.89
N LEU A 182 18.21 -8.42 -3.23
CA LEU A 182 16.97 -8.02 -3.87
C LEU A 182 17.21 -7.88 -5.37
N SER A 183 16.40 -8.56 -6.18
CA SER A 183 16.45 -8.51 -7.63
C SER A 183 15.06 -8.33 -8.24
N VAL A 184 15.01 -7.86 -9.47
CA VAL A 184 13.78 -7.75 -10.27
C VAL A 184 14.01 -8.21 -11.69
N LYS A 185 13.00 -8.82 -12.31
CA LYS A 185 13.00 -9.18 -13.73
C LYS A 185 11.65 -8.96 -14.40
N SER A 186 11.68 -8.80 -15.71
CA SER A 186 10.50 -8.88 -16.56
C SER A 186 10.01 -10.33 -16.68
N VAL A 187 8.70 -10.52 -16.58
CA VAL A 187 8.04 -11.83 -16.74
C VAL A 187 7.58 -12.03 -18.18
N ASP A 188 7.06 -10.97 -18.80
CA ASP A 188 6.46 -10.97 -20.13
C ASP A 188 6.75 -9.67 -20.89
N ALA A 189 6.35 -9.64 -22.16
CA ALA A 189 6.43 -8.45 -22.99
C ALA A 189 5.26 -7.50 -22.69
N LEU A 190 5.43 -6.22 -23.04
CA LEU A 190 4.35 -5.25 -23.00
C LEU A 190 3.24 -5.66 -23.98
N THR A 191 2.10 -6.09 -23.45
CA THR A 191 1.04 -6.78 -24.20
C THR A 191 -0.27 -6.02 -24.10
N ALA A 192 -0.97 -5.86 -25.23
CA ALA A 192 -2.30 -5.24 -25.23
C ALA A 192 -3.30 -6.15 -24.54
N MET A 193 -4.14 -5.58 -23.68
CA MET A 193 -5.23 -6.25 -22.98
C MET A 193 -6.51 -6.17 -23.79
N ASP A 194 -7.38 -7.17 -23.64
CA ASP A 194 -8.66 -7.21 -24.33
C ASP A 194 -9.59 -6.10 -23.81
N ASN A 195 -10.15 -5.29 -24.72
CA ASN A 195 -11.02 -4.18 -24.34
C ASN A 195 -12.37 -4.63 -23.74
N SER A 196 -12.82 -5.84 -24.04
CA SER A 196 -14.02 -6.45 -23.45
C SER A 196 -13.74 -7.16 -22.12
N ASP A 197 -12.48 -7.57 -21.88
CA ASP A 197 -12.02 -8.15 -20.63
C ASP A 197 -10.55 -7.74 -20.33
N PRO A 198 -10.32 -6.59 -19.66
CA PRO A 198 -8.99 -6.05 -19.40
C PRO A 198 -8.10 -6.92 -18.48
N SER A 199 -8.60 -8.07 -18.01
CA SER A 199 -7.82 -9.08 -17.29
C SER A 199 -7.12 -10.07 -18.23
N LYS A 200 -7.50 -10.12 -19.52
CA LYS A 200 -6.97 -11.05 -20.50
C LYS A 200 -6.02 -10.37 -21.49
N PRO A 201 -4.81 -10.91 -21.71
CA PRO A 201 -3.92 -10.42 -22.75
C PRO A 201 -4.43 -10.84 -24.14
N THR A 202 -4.14 -10.01 -25.14
CA THR A 202 -4.30 -10.33 -26.56
C THR A 202 -2.99 -10.89 -27.14
N ALA A 203 -2.96 -11.13 -28.46
CA ALA A 203 -1.74 -11.52 -29.17
C ALA A 203 -0.83 -10.32 -29.53
N GLU A 204 -1.32 -9.08 -29.38
CA GLU A 204 -0.56 -7.88 -29.73
C GLU A 204 0.47 -7.57 -28.63
N THR A 205 1.75 -7.54 -29.00
CA THR A 205 2.87 -7.28 -28.08
C THR A 205 3.82 -6.24 -28.66
N ILE A 206 4.43 -5.44 -27.79
CA ILE A 206 5.40 -4.41 -28.14
C ILE A 206 6.78 -4.91 -27.73
N THR A 207 7.47 -5.54 -28.68
CA THR A 207 8.82 -6.05 -28.48
C THR A 207 9.82 -4.90 -28.41
N GLY A 208 10.75 -4.95 -27.45
CA GLY A 208 11.82 -3.95 -27.30
C GLY A 208 11.46 -2.76 -26.41
N ALA A 209 10.24 -2.72 -25.86
CA ALA A 209 9.92 -1.79 -24.78
C ALA A 209 10.84 -2.04 -23.58
N LYS A 210 11.25 -0.97 -22.90
CA LYS A 210 12.19 -1.04 -21.77
C LYS A 210 11.62 -0.32 -20.57
N LEU A 211 11.71 -0.94 -19.40
CA LEU A 211 11.42 -0.29 -18.13
C LEU A 211 12.73 0.08 -17.42
N SER A 212 12.86 1.34 -17.02
CA SER A 212 14.04 1.87 -16.33
C SER A 212 13.65 2.46 -14.98
N PHE A 213 14.53 2.28 -14.01
CA PHE A 213 14.46 2.88 -12.69
C PHE A 213 15.78 3.60 -12.45
N ASN A 214 15.69 4.92 -12.23
CA ASN A 214 16.86 5.77 -12.02
C ASN A 214 16.90 6.33 -10.61
N ASN A 215 18.09 6.71 -10.15
CA ASN A 215 18.32 7.39 -8.87
C ASN A 215 17.69 6.66 -7.67
N THR A 216 17.94 5.36 -7.53
CA THR A 216 17.46 4.56 -6.40
C THR A 216 17.78 5.25 -5.08
N GLN A 217 16.74 5.70 -4.38
CA GLN A 217 16.82 6.27 -3.04
C GLN A 217 16.75 5.16 -2.00
N TYR A 218 17.32 5.41 -0.82
CA TYR A 218 17.39 4.41 0.25
C TYR A 218 17.14 5.03 1.63
N GLY A 219 16.29 4.36 2.40
CA GLY A 219 16.05 4.61 3.81
C GLY A 219 16.08 3.30 4.60
N GLN A 220 16.44 3.38 5.88
CA GLN A 220 16.46 2.24 6.80
C GLN A 220 15.84 2.66 8.11
N THR A 221 14.85 1.93 8.60
CA THR A 221 14.24 2.19 9.91
C THR A 221 14.26 0.95 10.80
N GLN A 222 14.42 1.16 12.09
CA GLN A 222 14.24 0.12 13.11
C GLN A 222 12.79 0.05 13.61
N LYS A 223 11.93 1.01 13.22
CA LYS A 223 10.51 1.05 13.58
C LYS A 223 9.69 0.17 12.63
N VAL A 224 10.07 -1.11 12.52
CA VAL A 224 9.53 -2.04 11.50
C VAL A 224 8.00 -2.10 11.57
N ALA A 225 7.41 -2.29 12.76
CA ALA A 225 5.96 -2.34 12.92
C ALA A 225 5.24 -1.03 12.57
N GLU A 226 5.90 0.12 12.73
CA GLU A 226 5.31 1.40 12.35
C GLU A 226 5.26 1.58 10.84
N LEU A 227 6.27 1.07 10.11
CA LEU A 227 6.29 1.09 8.65
C LEU A 227 5.33 0.06 8.06
N THR A 228 5.45 -1.20 8.47
CA THR A 228 4.73 -2.31 7.83
C THR A 228 3.28 -2.40 8.25
N LYS A 229 2.95 -1.95 9.48
CA LYS A 229 1.67 -2.20 10.15
C LYS A 229 1.31 -3.68 10.30
N ASP A 230 2.27 -4.58 10.08
CA ASP A 230 2.07 -6.01 10.16
C ASP A 230 2.15 -6.51 11.61
N LYS A 231 1.20 -7.37 12.01
CA LYS A 231 1.19 -7.97 13.36
C LYS A 231 2.45 -8.77 13.68
N GLN A 232 3.08 -9.38 12.66
CA GLN A 232 4.32 -10.16 12.81
C GLN A 232 5.54 -9.31 13.20
N ASP A 233 5.45 -7.98 13.12
CA ASP A 233 6.54 -7.07 13.50
C ASP A 233 6.32 -6.41 14.86
N ALA A 234 5.16 -6.63 15.49
CA ALA A 234 4.76 -5.92 16.72
C ALA A 234 5.72 -6.12 17.90
N THR A 235 6.42 -7.25 17.98
CA THR A 235 7.36 -7.54 19.06
C THR A 235 8.81 -7.16 18.72
N TYR A 236 9.11 -6.74 17.49
CA TYR A 236 10.49 -6.56 17.01
C TYR A 236 11.32 -5.67 17.93
N THR A 237 10.82 -4.50 18.32
CA THR A 237 11.53 -3.58 19.23
C THR A 237 11.83 -4.22 20.59
N ALA A 238 10.87 -4.96 21.15
CA ALA A 238 11.02 -5.62 22.43
C ALA A 238 11.99 -6.82 22.35
N ASP A 239 11.99 -7.56 21.24
CA ASP A 239 12.87 -8.70 21.04
C ASP A 239 14.30 -8.26 20.73
N LEU A 240 14.46 -7.16 19.97
CA LEU A 240 15.76 -6.55 19.71
C LEU A 240 16.44 -6.07 21.01
N ALA A 241 15.67 -5.51 21.95
CA ALA A 241 16.20 -5.08 23.25
C ALA A 241 16.73 -6.23 24.13
N LYS A 242 16.37 -7.49 23.83
CA LYS A 242 16.87 -8.70 24.51
C LYS A 242 18.10 -9.30 23.85
N VAL A 243 18.57 -8.75 22.73
CA VAL A 243 19.78 -9.24 22.04
C VAL A 243 21.01 -8.69 22.76
N THR A 244 21.94 -9.59 23.12
CA THR A 244 23.18 -9.24 23.84
C THR A 244 24.36 -9.97 23.21
N PRO A 245 25.44 -9.26 22.81
CA PRO A 245 25.53 -7.80 22.76
C PRO A 245 24.48 -7.19 21.81
N ALA A 246 24.11 -5.94 22.04
CA ALA A 246 23.18 -5.25 21.15
C ALA A 246 23.78 -5.21 19.73
N PRO A 247 23.00 -5.53 18.68
CA PRO A 247 23.52 -5.58 17.33
C PRO A 247 23.81 -4.16 16.82
N THR A 248 24.90 -4.03 16.05
CA THR A 248 25.26 -2.77 15.41
C THR A 248 24.47 -2.62 14.12
N VAL A 249 23.64 -1.57 14.04
CA VAL A 249 22.88 -1.26 12.83
C VAL A 249 23.82 -0.71 11.75
N ALA A 250 23.94 -1.43 10.64
CA ALA A 250 24.58 -0.94 9.43
C ALA A 250 23.59 -0.86 8.27
N LYS A 251 23.77 0.16 7.42
CA LYS A 251 23.00 0.37 6.19
C LYS A 251 23.49 -0.57 5.09
N VAL A 252 22.60 -0.93 4.19
CA VAL A 252 22.96 -1.66 2.96
C VAL A 252 23.92 -0.80 2.14
N SER A 253 25.11 -1.33 1.85
CA SER A 253 26.15 -0.59 1.14
C SER A 253 26.13 -0.80 -0.38
N SER A 254 25.60 -1.93 -0.86
CA SER A 254 25.53 -2.25 -2.28
C SER A 254 24.11 -2.00 -2.82
N ILE A 255 23.91 -0.85 -3.46
CA ILE A 255 22.64 -0.45 -4.06
C ILE A 255 22.89 -0.04 -5.50
N THR A 256 22.16 -0.65 -6.43
CA THR A 256 22.21 -0.29 -7.84
C THR A 256 21.49 1.03 -8.04
N ASN A 257 22.24 2.10 -8.36
CA ASN A 257 21.66 3.44 -8.49
C ASN A 257 20.70 3.56 -9.68
N ASN A 258 21.03 2.92 -10.82
CA ASN A 258 20.19 2.92 -12.01
C ASN A 258 20.15 1.51 -12.58
N PHE A 259 18.96 1.05 -12.97
CA PHE A 259 18.80 -0.23 -13.64
C PHE A 259 17.68 -0.18 -14.68
N SER A 260 17.73 -1.10 -15.65
CA SER A 260 16.67 -1.21 -16.64
C SER A 260 16.55 -2.62 -17.17
N THR A 261 15.31 -3.05 -17.42
CA THR A 261 15.00 -4.35 -17.99
C THR A 261 14.22 -4.18 -19.31
N PRO A 262 14.58 -4.88 -20.38
CA PRO A 262 13.66 -5.07 -21.50
C PRO A 262 12.39 -5.78 -21.02
N LEU A 263 11.23 -5.32 -21.47
CA LEU A 263 9.97 -6.00 -21.22
C LEU A 263 9.85 -7.17 -22.20
N ALA A 264 10.23 -8.35 -21.73
CA ALA A 264 10.24 -9.58 -22.50
C ALA A 264 9.98 -10.79 -21.61
N ALA A 265 9.54 -11.88 -22.24
CA ALA A 265 9.40 -13.16 -21.57
C ALA A 265 10.75 -13.71 -21.11
N GLY A 266 10.81 -14.19 -19.86
CA GLY A 266 12.03 -14.79 -19.31
C GLY A 266 13.18 -13.80 -19.14
N GLY A 267 12.88 -12.55 -18.75
CA GLY A 267 13.90 -11.53 -18.50
C GLY A 267 14.95 -11.98 -17.46
N ALA A 268 16.16 -11.45 -17.59
CA ALA A 268 17.23 -11.71 -16.63
C ALA A 268 16.97 -11.00 -15.29
N ASP A 269 17.36 -11.64 -14.19
CA ASP A 269 17.35 -11.04 -12.87
C ASP A 269 18.35 -9.88 -12.80
N ILE A 270 17.84 -8.70 -12.42
CA ILE A 270 18.64 -7.50 -12.23
C ILE A 270 18.74 -7.21 -10.75
N LYS A 271 19.97 -7.16 -10.25
CA LYS A 271 20.26 -6.85 -8.85
C LYS A 271 19.92 -5.39 -8.54
N VAL A 272 19.03 -5.18 -7.58
CA VAL A 272 18.63 -3.86 -7.06
C VAL A 272 19.47 -3.51 -5.84
N ALA A 273 19.64 -4.44 -4.91
CA ALA A 273 20.45 -4.25 -3.72
C ALA A 273 21.00 -5.56 -3.17
N GLU A 274 22.10 -5.48 -2.43
CA GLU A 274 22.72 -6.60 -1.72
C GLU A 274 23.19 -6.15 -0.34
N ALA A 275 22.67 -6.80 0.69
CA ALA A 275 23.15 -6.64 2.06
C ALA A 275 24.20 -7.70 2.36
N LYS A 276 25.34 -7.25 2.89
CA LYS A 276 26.39 -8.13 3.42
C LYS A 276 26.05 -8.53 4.87
N ASP A 277 26.81 -9.49 5.41
CA ASP A 277 26.75 -9.87 6.83
C ASP A 277 26.81 -8.63 7.74
N GLY A 278 25.78 -8.46 8.59
CA GLY A 278 25.62 -7.32 9.49
C GLY A 278 25.01 -6.06 8.88
N GLU A 279 24.71 -6.02 7.59
CA GLU A 279 24.00 -4.91 6.96
C GLU A 279 22.49 -5.14 6.90
N GLY A 280 21.73 -4.05 6.85
CA GLY A 280 20.31 -4.12 6.52
C GLY A 280 19.41 -4.57 7.66
N GLN A 281 19.84 -4.50 8.92
CA GLN A 281 18.94 -4.76 10.05
C GLN A 281 17.70 -3.83 10.01
N GLY A 282 16.51 -4.36 10.31
CA GLY A 282 15.25 -3.62 10.36
C GLY A 282 14.55 -3.61 9.00
N ALA A 283 13.87 -2.51 8.67
CA ALA A 283 13.22 -2.35 7.38
C ALA A 283 14.06 -1.47 6.44
N ASN A 284 14.36 -2.01 5.27
CA ASN A 284 15.15 -1.40 4.21
C ASN A 284 14.23 -1.00 3.08
N VAL A 285 14.16 0.29 2.79
CA VAL A 285 13.24 0.85 1.80
C VAL A 285 14.06 1.39 0.63
N PHE A 286 13.77 0.86 -0.55
CA PHE A 286 14.33 1.31 -1.82
C PHE A 286 13.25 2.06 -2.58
N GLY A 287 13.51 3.31 -2.92
CA GLY A 287 12.50 4.23 -3.47
C GLY A 287 12.92 4.82 -4.80
N TRP A 288 11.94 5.05 -5.68
CA TRP A 288 12.08 5.80 -6.92
C TRP A 288 10.96 6.82 -7.02
N THR A 289 11.28 8.09 -7.22
CA THR A 289 10.23 9.06 -7.54
C THR A 289 9.55 8.62 -8.84
N PRO A 290 8.22 8.78 -8.99
CA PRO A 290 7.52 8.31 -10.18
C PRO A 290 8.10 8.84 -11.51
N GLU A 291 8.70 10.04 -11.51
CA GLU A 291 9.38 10.62 -12.68
C GLU A 291 10.69 9.90 -13.05
N ASN A 292 11.32 9.21 -12.10
CA ASN A 292 12.54 8.43 -12.31
C ASN A 292 12.27 6.99 -12.78
N ILE A 293 10.99 6.59 -12.88
CA ILE A 293 10.57 5.32 -13.45
C ILE A 293 10.05 5.57 -14.85
N THR A 294 10.71 5.02 -15.87
CA THR A 294 10.43 5.32 -17.27
C THR A 294 10.15 4.06 -18.06
N LEU A 295 8.99 4.03 -18.73
CA LEU A 295 8.69 3.12 -19.82
C LEU A 295 9.14 3.77 -21.13
N THR A 296 10.15 3.21 -21.77
CA THR A 296 10.65 3.63 -23.08
C THR A 296 10.11 2.69 -24.15
N MET A 297 9.39 3.25 -25.11
CA MET A 297 8.84 2.52 -26.25
C MET A 297 9.90 2.38 -27.35
N PRO A 298 9.88 1.30 -28.17
CA PRO A 298 10.76 1.18 -29.31
C PRO A 298 10.28 2.06 -30.47
N SER A 299 11.22 2.65 -31.22
CA SER A 299 10.88 3.41 -32.43
C SER A 299 10.24 2.51 -33.48
N GLY A 300 9.21 3.03 -34.16
CA GLY A 300 8.44 2.31 -35.17
C GLY A 300 7.43 1.30 -34.60
N ALA A 301 7.30 1.21 -33.28
CA ALA A 301 6.31 0.35 -32.65
C ALA A 301 4.90 0.73 -33.11
N GLN A 302 4.12 -0.27 -33.50
CA GLN A 302 2.73 -0.08 -33.87
C GLN A 302 1.87 -0.30 -32.63
N VAL A 303 0.95 0.62 -32.37
CA VAL A 303 0.03 0.56 -31.24
C VAL A 303 -1.41 0.73 -31.73
N THR A 304 -2.34 0.06 -31.08
CA THR A 304 -3.77 0.21 -31.26
C THR A 304 -4.37 0.89 -30.02
N ASN A 305 -5.67 1.22 -30.08
CA ASN A 305 -6.39 1.75 -28.92
C ASN A 305 -6.66 0.63 -27.92
N ALA A 306 -5.71 0.41 -27.02
CA ALA A 306 -5.76 -0.61 -25.98
C ALA A 306 -5.00 -0.17 -24.72
N ILE A 307 -5.22 -0.88 -23.61
CA ILE A 307 -4.36 -0.83 -22.42
C ILE A 307 -3.25 -1.85 -22.62
N TYR A 308 -2.00 -1.46 -22.36
CA TYR A 308 -0.86 -2.37 -22.42
C TYR A 308 -0.32 -2.64 -21.02
N LYS A 309 -0.03 -3.91 -20.72
CA LYS A 309 0.52 -4.33 -19.42
C LYS A 309 1.72 -5.25 -19.61
N ALA A 310 2.62 -5.20 -18.65
CA ALA A 310 3.72 -6.15 -18.47
C ALA A 310 3.86 -6.44 -16.97
N ASN A 311 4.34 -7.63 -16.63
CA ASN A 311 4.51 -8.08 -15.27
C ASN A 311 6.00 -8.13 -14.90
N LEU A 312 6.28 -7.77 -13.65
CA LEU A 312 7.60 -7.91 -13.04
C LEU A 312 7.54 -8.92 -11.91
N THR A 313 8.63 -9.66 -11.72
CA THR A 313 8.85 -10.46 -10.52
C THR A 313 9.99 -9.86 -9.74
N TRP A 314 9.75 -9.57 -8.47
CA TRP A 314 10.75 -9.19 -7.50
C TRP A 314 11.12 -10.39 -6.64
N THR A 315 12.42 -10.60 -6.45
CA THR A 315 12.96 -11.75 -5.76
C THR A 315 13.86 -11.28 -4.63
N LEU A 316 13.59 -11.75 -3.42
CA LEU A 316 14.54 -11.71 -2.31
C LEU A 316 15.18 -13.09 -2.16
N SER A 317 16.50 -13.15 -2.25
CA SER A 317 17.28 -14.37 -2.03
C SER A 317 18.27 -14.16 -0.89
N SER A 318 18.66 -15.25 -0.23
CA SER A 318 19.72 -15.28 0.77
C SER A 318 20.56 -16.52 0.55
N THR A 319 21.88 -16.36 0.59
CA THR A 319 22.80 -17.47 0.78
C THR A 319 22.99 -17.61 2.28
N VAL A 320 22.47 -18.68 2.85
CA VAL A 320 22.74 -19.03 4.25
C VAL A 320 24.27 -19.08 4.43
N ALA A 321 24.78 -18.40 5.46
CA ALA A 321 26.15 -18.61 5.92
C ALA A 321 26.20 -19.85 6.82
#